data_AF-A0A167BWR4-F1
#
_entry.id   AF-A0A167BWR4-F1
#
_cell.length_a   1.000
_cell.length_b   1.000
_cell.length_c   1.000
_cell.angle_alpha   90.00
_cell.angle_beta   90.00
_cell.angle_gamma   90.00
#
_symmetry.space_group_name_H-M   'P 1'
#
loop_
_entity.id
_entity.type
_entity.pdbx_description
1 polymer ?
#
loop_
_entity_poly.entity_id
_entity_poly.type
_entity_poly.pdbx_seq_one_letter_code
_entity_poly.pdbx_strand_id
1 'polypeptide(L)' 'MMRTIKFPTIACLLLLPLLHACEEEPDVFVPPDPGNALIYAYPASGMVDLPLGSKLLLTFSNGIDEAAVQGRLSP' A
#
# COMPACT_ATOMS: atom_id res chain seq x y z
N MET A 1 32.09 24.24 -39.99
CA MET A 1 33.34 23.85 -39.30
C MET A 1 32.96 23.31 -37.92
N MET A 2 32.88 21.99 -37.80
CA MET A 2 32.37 21.31 -36.60
C MET A 2 33.48 21.20 -35.57
N ARG A 3 33.33 21.86 -34.42
CA ARG A 3 34.31 21.81 -33.33
C ARG A 3 34.15 20.48 -32.60
N THR A 4 35.14 19.61 -32.72
CA THR A 4 35.21 18.39 -31.92
C THR A 4 35.59 18.75 -30.49
N ILE A 5 34.64 18.65 -29.58
CA ILE A 5 34.87 18.82 -28.14
C ILE A 5 35.51 17.52 -27.66
N LYS A 6 36.81 17.55 -27.36
CA LYS A 6 37.51 16.42 -26.72
C LYS A 6 37.14 16.42 -25.25
N PHE A 7 36.11 15.66 -24.89
CA PHE A 7 35.76 15.43 -23.49
C PHE A 7 36.92 14.68 -22.82
N PRO A 8 37.52 15.24 -21.75
CA PRO A 8 38.55 14.52 -21.02
C PRO A 8 37.91 13.27 -20.42
N THR A 9 38.58 12.12 -20.54
CA THR A 9 38.16 10.82 -19.98
C THR A 9 37.76 10.91 -18.50
N ILE A 10 38.33 11.88 -17.77
CA ILE A 10 38.02 12.20 -16.38
C ILE A 10 36.56 12.66 -16.19
N ALA A 11 35.97 13.38 -17.14
CA ALA A 11 34.58 13.83 -17.06
C ALA A 11 33.58 12.66 -17.14
N CYS A 12 33.92 11.59 -17.88
CA CYS A 12 33.11 10.37 -17.90
C CYS A 12 33.22 9.59 -16.58
N LEU A 13 34.37 9.63 -15.89
CA LEU A 13 34.54 8.95 -14.60
C LEU A 13 33.65 9.55 -13.50
N LEU A 14 33.33 10.84 -13.58
CA LEU A 14 32.43 11.51 -12.63
C LEU A 14 30.96 11.06 -12.74
N LEU A 15 30.60 10.34 -13.81
CA LEU A 15 29.25 9.78 -14.01
C LEU A 15 29.11 8.34 -13.50
N LEU A 16 30.21 7.67 -13.16
CA LEU A 16 30.21 6.31 -12.60
C LEU A 16 29.41 6.15 -11.29
N PRO A 17 29.37 7.13 -10.36
CA PRO A 17 28.57 7.00 -9.14
C PRO A 17 27.07 6.99 -9.43
N LEU A 18 26.61 7.68 -10.49
CA LEU A 18 25.20 7.72 -10.88
C LEU A 18 24.72 6.39 -11.46
N LEU A 19 25.62 5.60 -12.05
CA LEU A 19 25.32 4.24 -12.51
C LEU A 19 25.23 3.24 -11.34
N HIS A 20 25.92 3.50 -10.22
CA HIS A 20 25.80 2.73 -8.98
C HIS A 20 24.61 3.13 -8.10
N ALA A 21 23.91 4.21 -8.42
CA ALA A 21 22.72 4.65 -7.68
C ALA A 21 21.45 3.85 -8.04
N CYS A 22 21.51 3.00 -9.06
CA CYS A 22 20.49 1.99 -9.31
C CYS A 22 20.81 0.77 -8.44
N GLU A 23 20.14 0.64 -7.30
CA GLU A 23 20.18 -0.60 -6.53
C GLU A 23 19.64 -1.76 -7.39
N GLU A 24 20.43 -2.85 -7.53
CA GLU A 24 20.02 -4.04 -8.29
C GLU A 24 18.78 -4.71 -7.66
N GLU A 25 18.59 -4.54 -6.35
CA GLU A 25 17.45 -5.03 -5.59
C GLU A 25 16.89 -3.88 -4.74
N PRO A 26 15.92 -3.11 -5.27
CA PRO A 26 15.23 -2.13 -4.44
C PRO A 26 14.49 -2.87 -3.33
N ASP A 27 14.53 -2.32 -2.12
CA ASP A 27 13.75 -2.85 -1.00
C ASP A 27 12.26 -2.57 -1.27
N VAL A 28 11.63 -3.47 -2.04
CA VAL A 28 10.22 -3.38 -2.40
C VAL A 28 9.42 -3.72 -1.15
N PHE A 29 8.74 -2.72 -0.60
CA PHE A 29 7.77 -2.96 0.46
C PHE A 29 6.70 -3.94 -0.05
N VAL A 30 6.77 -5.18 0.44
CA VAL A 30 5.71 -6.17 0.29
C VAL A 30 4.89 -6.11 1.58
N PRO A 31 3.66 -5.59 1.55
CA PRO A 31 2.82 -5.60 2.75
C PRO A 31 2.61 -7.04 3.22
N PRO A 32 2.59 -7.28 4.55
CA PRO A 32 2.28 -8.60 5.07
C PRO A 32 0.85 -9.01 4.68
N ASP A 33 0.65 -10.31 4.47
CA ASP A 33 -0.70 -10.85 4.23
C ASP A 33 -1.61 -10.51 5.41
N PRO A 34 -2.74 -9.81 5.20
CA PRO A 34 -3.68 -9.47 6.27
C PRO A 34 -4.32 -10.71 6.90
N GLY A 35 -4.22 -11.89 6.28
CA GLY A 35 -4.83 -13.11 6.77
C GLY A 35 -6.35 -12.95 6.88
N ASN A 36 -6.94 -13.45 7.97
CA ASN A 36 -8.37 -13.27 8.27
C ASN A 36 -8.58 -12.06 9.17
N ALA A 37 -8.84 -10.91 8.56
CA ALA A 37 -8.98 -9.63 9.26
C ALA A 37 -10.28 -8.91 8.89
N LEU A 38 -10.85 -8.21 9.86
CA LEU A 38 -11.82 -7.13 9.61
C LEU A 38 -11.02 -5.91 9.17
N ILE A 39 -11.19 -5.49 7.91
CA ILE A 39 -10.40 -4.40 7.30
C ILE A 39 -11.15 -3.07 7.30
N TYR A 40 -12.47 -3.09 7.48
CA TYR A 40 -13.28 -1.89 7.60
C TYR A 40 -14.53 -2.17 8.43
N ALA A 41 -14.88 -1.21 9.29
CA ALA A 41 -16.10 -1.23 10.07
C ALA A 41 -16.75 0.15 10.08
N TYR A 42 -18.01 0.21 9.69
CA TYR A 42 -18.86 1.37 9.87
C TYR A 42 -20.14 0.95 10.60
N PRO A 43 -20.58 1.69 11.63
CA PRO A 43 -19.85 2.78 12.29
C PRO A 43 -18.56 2.31 12.97
N ALA A 44 -17.56 3.17 13.03
CA ALA A 44 -16.36 2.89 13.80
C ALA A 44 -16.64 3.03 15.30
N SER A 45 -15.82 2.35 16.11
CA SER A 45 -15.92 2.45 17.57
C SER A 45 -15.81 3.92 18.02
N GLY A 46 -16.72 4.34 18.90
CA GLY A 46 -16.77 5.70 19.42
C GLY A 46 -17.43 6.73 18.50
N MET A 47 -17.95 6.33 17.34
CA MET A 47 -18.78 7.23 16.53
C MET A 47 -20.11 7.51 17.24
N VAL A 48 -20.46 8.79 17.32
CA VAL A 48 -21.72 9.31 17.86
C VAL A 48 -22.47 10.09 16.77
N ASP A 49 -23.72 10.48 17.04
CA ASP A 49 -24.55 11.30 16.14
C ASP A 49 -24.74 10.73 14.73
N LEU A 50 -24.90 9.40 14.64
CA LEU A 50 -25.15 8.72 13.39
C LEU A 50 -26.58 9.03 12.88
N PRO A 51 -26.76 9.32 11.57
CA PRO A 51 -28.07 9.51 10.99
C PRO A 51 -29.01 8.33 11.29
N LEU A 52 -30.29 8.63 11.55
CA LEU A 52 -31.30 7.59 11.73
C LEU A 52 -31.37 6.72 10.46
N GLY A 53 -31.37 5.41 10.65
CA GLY A 53 -31.34 4.44 9.55
C GLY A 53 -29.95 4.10 9.01
N SER A 54 -28.88 4.57 9.66
CA SER A 54 -27.51 4.11 9.38
C SER A 54 -27.41 2.59 9.45
N LYS A 55 -26.66 2.00 8.51
CA LYS A 55 -26.49 0.54 8.40
C LYS A 55 -25.12 0.12 8.94
N LEU A 56 -25.07 -1.07 9.54
CA LEU A 56 -23.81 -1.74 9.86
C LEU A 56 -23.17 -2.24 8.56
N LEU A 57 -21.92 -1.83 8.32
CA LEU A 57 -21.10 -2.32 7.22
C LEU A 57 -19.80 -2.88 7.78
N LEU A 58 -19.53 -4.15 7.50
CA LEU A 58 -18.32 -4.86 7.88
C LEU A 58 -17.67 -5.40 6.61
N THR A 59 -16.40 -5.05 6.39
CA THR A 59 -15.61 -5.57 5.27
C THR A 59 -14.48 -6.41 5.79
N PHE A 60 -14.37 -7.63 5.29
CA PHE A 60 -13.34 -8.59 5.66
C PHE A 60 -12.34 -8.74 4.51
N SER A 61 -11.11 -9.12 4.83
CA SER A 61 -10.06 -9.40 3.84
C SER A 61 -10.39 -10.59 2.93
N ASN A 62 -11.23 -11.51 3.40
CA ASN A 62 -11.63 -12.74 2.71
C ASN A 62 -13.14 -12.95 2.75
N GLY A 63 -13.65 -13.87 1.93
CA GLY A 63 -15.04 -14.30 1.98
C GLY A 63 -15.40 -14.85 3.36
N ILE A 64 -16.58 -14.47 3.86
CA ILE A 64 -17.08 -14.86 5.18
C ILE A 64 -18.20 -15.90 5.06
N ASP A 65 -18.25 -16.80 6.04
CA ASP A 65 -19.41 -17.68 6.22
C ASP A 65 -20.60 -16.85 6.73
N GLU A 66 -21.62 -16.70 5.89
CA GLU A 66 -22.82 -15.93 6.20
C GLU A 66 -23.54 -16.43 7.47
N ALA A 67 -23.50 -17.74 7.75
CA ALA A 67 -24.14 -18.31 8.93
C ALA A 67 -23.45 -17.87 10.24
N ALA A 68 -22.13 -17.68 10.20
CA ALA A 68 -21.35 -17.23 11.35
C ALA A 68 -21.62 -15.76 11.71
N VAL A 69 -21.98 -14.93 10.73
CA VAL A 69 -22.31 -13.51 10.91
C VAL A 69 -23.69 -13.35 11.54
N GLN A 70 -24.67 -14.13 11.07
CA GLN A 70 -26.06 -14.02 11.50
C GLN A 70 -26.29 -14.51 12.93
N GLY A 71 -25.51 -15.48 13.41
CA GLY A 71 -25.63 -16.01 14.77
C GLY A 71 -25.03 -15.14 15.88
N ARG A 72 -24.15 -14.18 15.55
CA ARG A 72 -23.43 -13.34 16.54
C ARG A 72 -23.92 -11.89 16.59
N LEU A 73 -24.58 -11.41 15.55
CA LEU A 73 -25.24 -10.11 15.52
C LEU A 73 -26.71 -10.29 15.91
N SER A 74 -26.96 -10.63 17.18
CA SER A 74 -28.31 -10.53 17.76
C SER A 74 -28.60 -9.06 18.09
N PRO A 75 -29.85 -8.56 17.92
CA PRO A 75 -30.21 -7.19 18.28
C PRO A 75 -29.97 -6.86 19.75
#